data_AF-A0A7D9L356-F1
#
_entry.id   AF-A0A7D9L356-F1
#
_cell.length_a   1.000
_cell.length_b   1.000
_cell.length_c   1.000
_cell.angle_alpha   90.00
_cell.angle_beta   90.00
_cell.angle_gamma   90.00
#
_symmetry.space_group_name_H-M   'P 1'
#
loop_
_entity.id
_entity.type
_entity.pdbx_description
1 polymer ?
#
loop_
_entity_poly.entity_id
_entity_poly.type
_entity_poly.pdbx_seq_one_letter_code
_entity_poly.pdbx_strand_id
1 'polypeptide(L)'
;SGTRSNRGSGVRRLVKPNGSMPNNLSTFLRCDENKTELFPLIVKSLTENINCANGVFVGTVEDGAVSNQADIDLEPLMPCNIEEADERIFVHVRNAAEECSRILVKTVDSDVVVIALSAFHRIPGLQELWLEFGVGKHLRFISIHEIANSLGPQASTAYLFFHSFSGSDTT
;
A
#
# COMPACT_ATOMS: atom_id res chain seq x y z
N SER A 1 16.53 -11.06 -13.07
CA SER A 1 15.70 -11.05 -14.30
C SER A 1 14.99 -12.38 -14.45
N GLY A 2 13.64 -12.37 -14.51
CA GLY A 2 12.91 -13.45 -15.18
C GLY A 2 11.81 -14.17 -14.39
N THR A 3 10.78 -13.47 -13.92
CA THR A 3 9.44 -14.07 -13.70
C THR A 3 8.27 -13.14 -14.08
N ARG A 4 8.47 -11.80 -14.11
CA ARG A 4 7.49 -10.86 -14.70
C ARG A 4 7.21 -11.11 -16.19
N SER A 5 8.15 -11.72 -16.93
CA SER A 5 8.05 -11.91 -18.38
C SER A 5 7.01 -12.94 -18.85
N ASN A 6 6.47 -13.79 -17.97
CA ASN A 6 5.62 -14.94 -18.38
C ASN A 6 4.12 -14.77 -18.14
N ARG A 7 3.65 -13.62 -17.64
CA ARG A 7 2.22 -13.31 -17.60
C ARG A 7 1.88 -12.68 -18.95
N GLY A 8 1.28 -13.46 -19.85
CA GLY A 8 1.12 -13.16 -21.28
C GLY A 8 0.90 -11.69 -21.64
N SER A 9 1.51 -11.26 -22.75
CA SER A 9 1.61 -9.85 -23.18
C SER A 9 0.26 -9.16 -23.12
N GLY A 10 0.05 -8.31 -22.11
CA GLY A 10 -1.05 -7.37 -22.10
C GLY A 10 -1.01 -6.48 -23.35
N VAL A 11 -2.13 -5.85 -23.69
CA VAL A 11 -2.13 -4.90 -24.81
C VAL A 11 -1.47 -3.61 -24.33
N ARG A 12 -0.28 -3.32 -24.85
CA ARG A 12 0.43 -2.06 -24.58
C ARG A 12 -0.41 -0.89 -25.09
N ARG A 13 -0.56 0.13 -24.25
CA ARG A 13 -1.24 1.38 -24.62
C ARG A 13 -0.62 2.54 -23.85
N LEU A 14 -0.23 3.58 -24.57
CA LEU A 14 0.26 4.83 -23.97
C LEU A 14 -0.78 5.41 -22.98
N VAL A 15 -0.34 5.67 -21.76
CA VAL A 15 -1.17 6.25 -20.71
C VAL A 15 -0.99 7.77 -20.66
N LYS A 16 -2.10 8.51 -20.69
CA LYS A 16 -2.12 9.99 -20.67
C LYS A 16 -3.42 10.53 -20.07
N PRO A 17 -3.42 11.74 -19.44
CA PRO A 17 -4.57 12.29 -18.71
C PRO A 17 -5.88 12.32 -19.51
N ASN A 18 -5.82 12.67 -20.80
CA ASN A 18 -6.98 12.78 -21.69
C ASN A 18 -7.04 11.65 -22.73
N GLY A 19 -6.52 10.47 -22.38
CA GLY A 19 -6.56 9.28 -23.22
C GLY A 19 -7.90 8.56 -23.15
N SER A 20 -8.23 7.79 -24.18
CA SER A 20 -9.39 6.89 -24.13
C SER A 20 -9.15 5.74 -23.14
N MET A 21 -10.19 5.33 -22.42
CA MET A 21 -10.11 4.25 -21.43
C MET A 21 -9.83 2.89 -22.08
N PRO A 22 -9.09 1.97 -21.43
CA PRO A 22 -8.95 0.59 -21.89
C PRO A 22 -10.30 -0.14 -21.86
N ASN A 23 -10.66 -0.74 -22.99
CA ASN A 23 -11.87 -1.55 -23.13
C ASN A 23 -11.85 -2.80 -22.22
N ASN A 24 -10.65 -3.32 -21.92
CA ASN A 24 -10.46 -4.43 -20.99
C ASN A 24 -9.33 -4.08 -20.01
N LEU A 25 -9.73 -3.69 -18.80
CA LEU A 25 -8.79 -3.29 -17.75
C LEU A 25 -7.91 -4.44 -17.29
N SER A 26 -8.42 -5.67 -17.26
CA SER A 26 -7.64 -6.82 -16.78
C SER A 26 -6.47 -7.17 -17.71
N THR A 27 -6.67 -7.10 -19.03
CA THR A 27 -5.59 -7.28 -20.01
C THR A 27 -4.63 -6.09 -20.02
N PHE A 28 -5.15 -4.87 -19.85
CA PHE A 28 -4.33 -3.67 -19.77
C PHE A 28 -3.36 -3.72 -18.58
N LEU A 29 -3.86 -4.10 -17.40
CA LEU A 29 -3.09 -4.25 -16.15
C LEU A 29 -2.17 -5.48 -16.14
N ARG A 30 -2.08 -6.27 -17.21
CA ARG A 30 -1.05 -7.33 -17.33
C ARG A 30 0.25 -6.83 -17.95
N CYS A 31 0.24 -5.68 -18.60
CA CYS A 31 1.44 -5.05 -19.18
C CYS A 31 2.08 -4.14 -18.13
N ASP A 32 3.34 -4.39 -17.79
CA ASP A 32 4.03 -3.66 -16.73
C ASP A 32 4.29 -2.21 -17.14
N GLU A 33 4.60 -1.94 -18.41
CA GLU A 33 4.77 -0.59 -18.93
C GLU A 33 3.50 0.25 -18.78
N ASN A 34 2.32 -0.37 -18.93
CA ASN A 34 1.05 0.31 -18.68
C ASN A 34 0.90 0.69 -17.21
N LYS A 35 1.33 -0.17 -16.26
CA LYS A 35 1.28 0.13 -14.82
C LYS A 35 2.27 1.23 -14.45
N THR A 36 3.49 1.14 -14.98
CA THR A 36 4.56 2.12 -14.75
C THR A 36 4.12 3.52 -15.14
N GLU A 37 3.34 3.68 -16.22
CA GLU A 37 2.80 4.99 -16.59
C GLU A 37 1.49 5.34 -15.85
N LEU A 38 0.64 4.35 -15.56
CA LEU A 38 -0.66 4.58 -14.95
C LEU A 38 -0.56 5.04 -13.49
N PHE A 39 0.27 4.41 -12.66
CA PHE A 39 0.30 4.71 -11.23
C PHE A 39 0.77 6.14 -10.93
N PRO A 40 1.88 6.65 -11.51
CA PRO A 40 2.27 8.06 -11.35
C PRO A 40 1.18 9.02 -11.82
N LEU A 41 0.50 8.70 -12.94
CA LEU A 41 -0.58 9.52 -13.46
C LEU A 41 -1.77 9.59 -12.48
N ILE A 42 -2.17 8.46 -11.89
CA ILE A 42 -3.24 8.41 -10.89
C ILE A 42 -2.86 9.21 -9.67
N VAL A 43 -1.67 8.97 -9.10
CA VAL A 43 -1.24 9.66 -7.87
C VAL A 43 -1.16 11.17 -8.11
N LYS A 44 -0.56 11.61 -9.22
CA LYS A 44 -0.51 13.03 -9.59
C LYS A 44 -1.91 13.64 -9.78
N SER A 45 -2.81 12.93 -10.46
CA SER A 45 -4.18 13.39 -10.65
C SER A 45 -4.93 13.51 -9.31
N LEU A 46 -4.74 12.56 -8.39
CA LEU A 46 -5.30 12.65 -7.04
C LEU A 46 -4.71 13.85 -6.30
N THR A 47 -3.40 14.02 -6.29
CA THR A 47 -2.73 15.18 -5.67
C THR A 47 -3.30 16.51 -6.15
N GLU A 48 -3.59 16.65 -7.45
CA GLU A 48 -4.10 17.89 -8.05
C GLU A 48 -5.61 18.11 -7.85
N ASN A 49 -6.40 17.04 -7.75
CA ASN A 49 -7.87 17.13 -7.86
C ASN A 49 -8.62 16.63 -6.63
N ILE A 50 -7.95 15.98 -5.66
CA ILE A 50 -8.61 15.46 -4.48
C ILE A 50 -8.99 16.61 -3.54
N ASN A 51 -10.30 16.75 -3.31
CA ASN A 51 -10.81 17.67 -2.31
C ASN A 51 -10.95 16.95 -0.97
N CYS A 52 -9.87 16.93 -0.20
CA CYS A 52 -9.90 16.47 1.18
C CYS A 52 -10.34 17.63 2.07
N ALA A 53 -11.66 17.82 2.24
CA ALA A 53 -12.24 18.96 2.96
C ALA A 53 -11.60 19.25 4.33
N ASN A 54 -11.07 18.21 5.01
CA ASN A 54 -10.31 18.31 6.26
C ASN A 54 -9.17 17.28 6.31
N GLY A 55 -8.46 17.04 5.20
CA GLY A 55 -7.45 15.98 5.16
C GLY A 55 -6.28 16.24 4.24
N VAL A 56 -5.21 15.50 4.49
CA VAL A 56 -4.01 15.45 3.67
C VAL A 56 -4.05 14.15 2.87
N PHE A 57 -3.79 14.25 1.57
CA PHE A 57 -3.45 13.11 0.73
C PHE A 57 -1.95 13.07 0.57
N VAL A 58 -1.32 11.95 0.94
CA VAL A 58 0.08 11.66 0.65
C VAL A 58 0.15 10.38 -0.17
N GLY A 59 0.94 10.39 -1.23
CA GLY A 59 1.13 9.23 -2.11
C GLY A 59 2.59 9.04 -2.50
N THR A 60 2.98 7.80 -2.79
CA THR A 60 4.31 7.48 -3.33
C THR A 60 4.28 7.52 -4.85
N VAL A 61 5.30 8.14 -5.45
CA VAL A 61 5.56 8.12 -6.89
C VAL A 61 7.00 7.70 -7.09
N GLU A 62 7.21 6.56 -7.73
CA GLU A 62 8.54 5.95 -7.87
C GLU A 62 9.21 5.75 -6.49
N ASP A 63 10.35 6.39 -6.23
CA ASP A 63 11.05 6.41 -4.95
C ASP A 63 10.75 7.69 -4.12
N GLY A 64 9.88 8.57 -4.61
CA GLY A 64 9.49 9.81 -3.95
C GLY A 64 8.11 9.78 -3.30
N ALA A 65 7.76 10.87 -2.62
CA ALA A 65 6.42 11.12 -2.09
C ALA A 65 5.87 12.45 -2.63
N VAL A 66 4.55 12.54 -2.74
CA VAL A 66 3.81 13.75 -3.14
C VAL A 66 2.62 13.97 -2.21
N SER A 67 2.20 15.22 -2.07
CA SER A 67 1.05 15.60 -1.24
C SER A 67 0.18 16.63 -1.96
N ASN A 68 -1.13 16.61 -1.67
CA ASN A 68 -2.06 17.66 -2.10
C ASN A 68 -1.89 18.97 -1.32
N GLN A 69 -1.06 18.98 -0.28
CA GLN A 69 -0.71 20.14 0.54
C GLN A 69 0.80 20.35 0.51
N ALA A 70 1.25 21.59 0.29
CA ALA A 70 2.65 21.93 0.06
C ALA A 70 3.50 22.07 1.34
N ASP A 71 2.85 22.19 2.49
CA ASP A 71 3.45 22.38 3.82
C ASP A 71 3.70 21.06 4.57
N ILE A 72 3.31 19.94 3.98
CA ILE A 72 3.55 18.60 4.54
C ILE A 72 5.01 18.22 4.34
N ASP A 73 5.67 17.86 5.44
CA ASP A 73 7.00 17.27 5.38
C ASP A 73 6.93 15.86 4.80
N LEU A 74 7.64 15.66 3.70
CA LEU A 74 7.70 14.40 2.95
C LEU A 74 9.07 13.73 3.06
N GLU A 75 10.05 14.38 3.71
CA GLU A 75 11.39 13.83 3.90
C GLU A 75 11.38 12.46 4.59
N PRO A 76 10.53 12.20 5.61
CA PRO A 76 10.47 10.88 6.26
C PRO A 76 10.01 9.73 5.36
N LEU A 77 9.42 10.04 4.19
CA LEU A 77 8.90 9.08 3.23
C LEU A 77 9.86 8.86 2.05
N MET A 78 11.01 9.54 2.02
CA MET A 78 11.91 9.59 0.86
C MET A 78 13.39 9.33 1.23
N PRO A 79 14.16 8.65 0.36
CA PRO A 79 13.71 7.83 -0.76
C PRO A 79 13.01 6.56 -0.25
N CYS A 80 11.92 6.18 -0.90
CA CYS A 80 11.22 4.94 -0.62
C CYS A 80 11.87 3.78 -1.39
N ASN A 81 12.85 3.12 -0.76
CA ASN A 81 13.59 2.01 -1.37
C ASN A 81 12.90 0.64 -1.23
N ILE A 82 11.67 0.60 -0.71
CA ILE A 82 10.90 -0.63 -0.56
C ILE A 82 10.16 -0.89 -1.89
N GLU A 83 10.46 -2.03 -2.53
CA GLU A 83 9.88 -2.36 -3.83
C GLU A 83 8.40 -2.76 -3.72
N GLU A 84 8.03 -3.55 -2.71
CA GLU A 84 6.70 -4.14 -2.59
C GLU A 84 5.70 -3.18 -1.95
N ALA A 85 4.48 -3.15 -2.49
CA ALA A 85 3.49 -2.14 -2.13
C ALA A 85 2.85 -2.41 -0.77
N ASP A 86 2.62 -3.68 -0.46
CA ASP A 86 2.14 -4.19 0.83
C ASP A 86 3.03 -3.77 2.00
N GLU A 87 4.35 -3.74 1.80
CA GLU A 87 5.33 -3.29 2.80
C GLU A 87 5.42 -1.76 2.84
N ARG A 88 5.43 -1.10 1.66
CA ARG A 88 5.44 0.37 1.56
C ARG A 88 4.29 1.04 2.31
N ILE A 89 3.12 0.40 2.38
CA ILE A 89 1.98 0.89 3.16
C ILE A 89 2.41 1.21 4.60
N PHE A 90 3.28 0.41 5.21
CA PHE A 90 3.67 0.60 6.62
C PHE A 90 4.67 1.73 6.84
N VAL A 91 5.36 2.20 5.79
CA VAL A 91 6.11 3.47 5.84
C VAL A 91 5.14 4.63 6.04
N HIS A 92 4.03 4.64 5.29
CA HIS A 92 2.97 5.65 5.45
C HIS A 92 2.23 5.51 6.78
N VAL A 93 1.95 4.29 7.25
CA VAL A 93 1.35 4.06 8.58
C VAL A 93 2.26 4.64 9.66
N ARG A 94 3.57 4.38 9.60
CA ARG A 94 4.53 4.89 10.58
C ARG A 94 4.61 6.42 10.56
N ASN A 95 4.61 7.04 9.38
CA ASN A 95 4.58 8.50 9.25
C ASN A 95 3.27 9.09 9.79
N ALA A 96 2.13 8.52 9.42
CA ALA A 96 0.82 8.97 9.91
C ALA A 96 0.70 8.80 11.44
N ALA A 97 1.36 7.79 12.02
CA ALA A 97 1.34 7.55 13.46
C ALA A 97 2.00 8.65 14.31
N GLU A 98 2.74 9.57 13.69
CA GLU A 98 3.29 10.75 14.36
C GLU A 98 2.18 11.71 14.82
N GLU A 99 1.08 11.79 14.05
CA GLU A 99 -0.05 12.70 14.31
C GLU A 99 -1.37 11.95 14.58
N CYS A 100 -1.46 10.66 14.23
CA CYS A 100 -2.67 9.85 14.31
C CYS A 100 -2.47 8.59 15.15
N SER A 101 -3.18 8.46 16.28
CA SER A 101 -3.12 7.23 17.08
C SER A 101 -3.99 6.08 16.54
N ARG A 102 -4.89 6.36 15.59
CA ARG A 102 -5.81 5.39 14.98
C ARG A 102 -5.67 5.41 13.47
N ILE A 103 -5.31 4.28 12.88
CA ILE A 103 -5.05 4.17 11.44
C ILE A 103 -5.84 3.00 10.85
N LEU A 104 -6.47 3.25 9.69
CA LEU A 104 -7.15 2.26 8.88
C LEU A 104 -6.37 2.01 7.59
N VAL A 105 -5.93 0.77 7.38
CA VAL A 105 -5.35 0.30 6.12
C VAL A 105 -6.43 -0.40 5.31
N LYS A 106 -6.59 -0.03 4.03
CA LYS A 106 -7.50 -0.71 3.10
C LYS A 106 -6.70 -1.63 2.21
N THR A 107 -7.04 -2.91 2.16
CA THR A 107 -6.31 -3.89 1.35
C THR A 107 -7.18 -5.08 0.97
N VAL A 108 -6.81 -5.79 -0.09
CA VAL A 108 -7.34 -7.11 -0.44
C VAL A 108 -6.28 -8.20 -0.30
N ASP A 109 -5.05 -7.81 0.03
CA ASP A 109 -3.87 -8.65 0.10
C ASP A 109 -3.68 -9.19 1.51
N SER A 110 -3.56 -10.52 1.64
CA SER A 110 -3.37 -11.20 2.92
C SER A 110 -2.02 -10.89 3.55
N ASP A 111 -1.02 -10.56 2.74
CA ASP A 111 0.35 -10.40 3.21
C ASP A 111 0.45 -9.12 4.05
N VAL A 112 -0.35 -8.11 3.71
CA VAL A 112 -0.57 -6.89 4.51
C VAL A 112 -1.08 -7.21 5.92
N VAL A 113 -1.87 -8.28 6.12
CA VAL A 113 -2.35 -8.66 7.47
C VAL A 113 -1.18 -9.16 8.33
N VAL A 114 -0.30 -9.97 7.75
CA VAL A 114 0.88 -10.51 8.44
C VAL A 114 1.86 -9.39 8.73
N ILE A 115 2.13 -8.53 7.75
CA ILE A 115 3.02 -7.38 7.92
C ILE A 115 2.45 -6.45 9.01
N ALA A 116 1.14 -6.18 9.01
CA ALA A 116 0.49 -5.35 10.04
C ALA A 116 0.69 -5.89 11.46
N LEU A 117 0.50 -7.20 11.66
CA LEU A 117 0.74 -7.84 12.95
C LEU A 117 2.19 -7.66 13.39
N SER A 118 3.14 -7.88 12.48
CA SER A 118 4.57 -7.76 12.78
C SER A 118 5.02 -6.31 13.04
N ALA A 119 4.34 -5.34 12.43
CA ALA A 119 4.69 -3.92 12.51
C ALA A 119 4.08 -3.20 13.72
N PHE A 120 2.90 -3.61 14.19
CA PHE A 120 2.09 -2.85 15.15
C PHE A 120 2.87 -2.37 16.39
N HIS A 121 3.51 -3.28 17.14
CA HIS A 121 4.26 -2.90 18.36
C HIS A 121 5.56 -2.13 18.09
N ARG A 122 5.98 -2.03 16.83
CA ARG A 122 7.22 -1.35 16.41
C ARG A 122 6.97 0.10 15.99
N ILE A 123 5.71 0.52 15.83
CA ILE A 123 5.33 1.86 15.40
C ILE A 123 5.00 2.70 16.65
N PRO A 124 5.83 3.68 17.02
CA PRO A 124 5.54 4.55 18.16
C PRO A 124 4.26 5.36 17.95
N GLY A 125 3.53 5.64 19.03
CA GLY A 125 2.31 6.47 18.98
C GLY A 125 1.04 5.77 18.47
N LEU A 126 1.18 4.65 17.76
CA LEU A 126 0.06 3.90 17.22
C LEU A 126 -0.69 3.13 18.32
N GLN A 127 -1.99 3.42 18.50
CA GLN A 127 -2.85 2.77 19.48
C GLN A 127 -3.80 1.77 18.84
N GLU A 128 -4.40 2.13 17.70
CA GLU A 128 -5.31 1.26 16.98
C GLU A 128 -4.91 1.16 15.51
N LEU A 129 -4.58 -0.05 15.08
CA LEU A 129 -4.42 -0.40 13.68
C LEU A 129 -5.60 -1.27 13.26
N TRP A 130 -6.32 -0.81 12.24
CA TRP A 130 -7.46 -1.49 11.63
C TRP A 130 -7.15 -1.83 10.18
N LEU A 131 -7.60 -2.99 9.71
CA LEU A 131 -7.59 -3.35 8.30
C LEU A 131 -9.01 -3.49 7.79
N GLU A 132 -9.40 -2.67 6.82
CA GLU A 132 -10.56 -2.95 5.96
C GLU A 132 -10.09 -3.92 4.86
N PHE A 133 -10.42 -5.20 5.05
CA PHE A 133 -9.90 -6.30 4.25
C PHE A 133 -10.97 -6.90 3.33
N GLY A 134 -10.64 -7.07 2.05
CA GLY A 134 -11.48 -7.74 1.05
C GLY A 134 -12.40 -6.81 0.27
N VAL A 135 -13.39 -7.38 -0.43
CA VAL A 135 -14.32 -6.63 -1.30
C VAL A 135 -15.75 -7.13 -1.20
N GLY A 136 -16.71 -6.23 -1.42
CA GLY A 136 -18.14 -6.56 -1.49
C GLY A 136 -18.64 -7.31 -0.25
N LYS A 137 -19.29 -8.46 -0.46
CA LYS A 137 -19.83 -9.30 0.62
C LYS A 137 -18.78 -9.94 1.54
N HIS A 138 -17.51 -9.91 1.13
CA HIS A 138 -16.38 -10.45 1.90
C HIS A 138 -15.56 -9.37 2.59
N LEU A 139 -15.99 -8.11 2.52
CA LEU A 139 -15.39 -7.00 3.25
C LEU A 139 -15.51 -7.24 4.76
N ARG A 140 -14.40 -7.10 5.48
CA ARG A 140 -14.34 -7.24 6.94
C ARG A 140 -13.37 -6.25 7.54
N PHE A 141 -13.63 -5.81 8.77
CA PHE A 141 -12.70 -5.00 9.55
C PHE A 141 -11.95 -5.92 10.52
N ILE A 142 -10.62 -5.86 10.49
CA ILE A 142 -9.74 -6.67 11.34
C ILE A 142 -9.03 -5.72 12.33
N SER A 143 -9.18 -5.99 13.63
CA SER A 143 -8.51 -5.27 14.72
C SER A 143 -7.10 -5.79 14.96
N ILE A 144 -6.11 -5.30 14.21
CA ILE A 144 -4.72 -5.76 14.34
C ILE A 144 -4.17 -5.52 15.74
N HIS A 145 -4.50 -4.37 16.33
CA HIS A 145 -4.07 -4.02 17.68
C HIS A 145 -4.56 -5.04 18.74
N GLU A 146 -5.81 -5.51 18.67
CA GLU A 146 -6.33 -6.52 19.59
C GLU A 146 -5.61 -7.87 19.43
N ILE A 147 -5.43 -8.30 18.17
CA ILE A 147 -4.77 -9.57 17.86
C ILE A 147 -3.30 -9.51 18.32
N ALA A 148 -2.58 -8.45 17.94
CA ALA A 148 -1.18 -8.26 18.32
C ALA A 148 -1.03 -8.20 19.85
N ASN A 149 -1.89 -7.46 20.55
CA ASN A 149 -1.85 -7.38 22.02
C ASN A 149 -2.13 -8.74 22.67
N SER A 150 -3.04 -9.55 22.11
CA SER A 150 -3.30 -10.90 22.60
C SER A 150 -2.12 -11.86 22.37
N LEU A 151 -1.39 -11.70 21.27
CA LEU A 151 -0.23 -12.53 20.93
C LEU A 151 1.04 -12.09 21.70
N GLY A 152 1.14 -10.80 21.98
CA GLY A 152 2.34 -10.14 22.46
C GLY A 152 3.38 -9.88 21.35
N PRO A 153 4.40 -9.04 21.61
CA PRO A 153 5.33 -8.56 20.57
C PRO A 153 6.18 -9.64 19.92
N GLN A 154 6.62 -10.63 20.71
CA GLN A 154 7.49 -11.71 20.22
C GLN A 154 6.77 -12.60 19.23
N ALA A 155 5.56 -13.08 19.59
CA ALA A 155 4.76 -13.92 18.71
C ALA A 155 4.31 -13.15 17.46
N SER A 156 3.91 -11.88 17.60
CA SER A 156 3.50 -11.03 16.47
C SER A 156 4.61 -10.88 15.42
N THR A 157 5.87 -10.75 15.87
CA THR A 157 7.03 -10.69 14.96
C THR A 157 7.30 -12.04 14.29
N ALA A 158 7.11 -13.15 15.01
CA ALA A 158 7.35 -14.49 14.48
C ALA A 158 6.40 -14.88 13.34
N TYR A 159 5.20 -14.29 13.26
CA TYR A 159 4.25 -14.55 12.16
C TYR A 159 4.83 -14.21 10.78
N LEU A 160 5.64 -13.16 10.68
CA LEU A 160 6.31 -12.79 9.43
C LEU A 160 7.26 -13.90 8.97
N PHE A 161 7.98 -14.50 9.93
CA PHE A 161 8.85 -15.65 9.66
C PHE A 161 8.05 -16.88 9.25
N PHE A 162 6.93 -17.21 9.91
CA PHE A 162 6.11 -18.35 9.49
C PHE A 162 5.47 -18.16 8.12
N HIS A 163 5.09 -16.93 7.78
CA HIS A 163 4.52 -16.60 6.47
C HIS A 163 5.54 -16.84 5.35
N SER A 164 6.82 -16.49 5.54
CA SER A 164 7.85 -16.75 4.52
C SER A 164 8.06 -18.24 4.23
N PHE A 165 7.74 -19.16 5.16
CA PHE A 165 7.76 -20.62 4.90
C PHE A 165 6.45 -21.18 4.32
N SER A 166 5.31 -20.54 4.59
CA SER A 166 3.99 -21.09 4.26
C SER A 166 3.36 -20.50 3.00
N GLY A 167 3.93 -19.41 2.46
CA GLY A 167 3.53 -18.86 1.18
C GLY A 167 3.78 -17.37 1.06
N SER A 168 5.05 -16.95 1.14
CA SER A 168 5.51 -15.71 0.51
C SER A 168 5.71 -16.00 -0.99
N ASP A 169 5.45 -15.02 -1.86
CA ASP A 169 5.80 -15.05 -3.28
C ASP A 169 7.33 -15.21 -3.45
N THR A 170 7.86 -16.41 -3.15
CA THR A 170 9.29 -16.68 -3.22
C THR A 170 9.63 -17.04 -4.66
N THR A 171 10.50 -16.21 -5.25
CA THR A 171 10.96 -16.25 -6.65
C THR A 171 11.61 -17.57 -7.05
#